data_AF-A0A258YSM4-F1
#
_entry.id   AF-A0A258YSM4-F1
#
_cell.length_a   1.000
_cell.length_b   1.000
_cell.length_c   1.000
_cell.angle_alpha   90.00
_cell.angle_beta   90.00
_cell.angle_gamma   90.00
#
_symmetry.space_group_name_H-M   'P 1'
#
loop_
_entity.id
_entity.type
_entity.pdbx_description
1 polymer ?
#
loop_
_entity_poly.entity_id
_entity_poly.type
_entity_poly.pdbx_seq_one_letter_code
_entity_poly.pdbx_strand_id
1 'polypeptide(L)'
;MTARLIRAENLLWAVPILFGLLANYAAYSDVALLYIDENYYILTFPTLIGICLLTMLIPFMMHSVLRDLGQRSFFASWAHVFFSCLLIATILFIYTYALPINIKWRYYVGELPAYKKWSYYNTLALGIFQLLVYIQAAYLIYGVGVLVKHRVDQKRLEREHYDYIIDHLDQSNNGGLSKSAVA
;
A
#
# COMPACT_ATOMS: atom_id res chain seq x y z
N MET A 1 13.66 10.05 24.82
CA MET A 1 13.15 9.59 23.52
C MET A 1 12.07 8.51 23.74
N THR A 2 11.07 8.74 24.60
CA THR A 2 9.75 9.30 24.23
C THR A 2 9.19 8.72 22.92
N ALA A 3 8.45 7.62 23.08
CA ALA A 3 7.55 7.00 22.10
C ALA A 3 8.16 6.70 20.72
N ARG A 4 8.57 5.44 20.53
CA ARG A 4 8.47 4.72 19.25
C ARG A 4 7.01 4.73 18.80
N LEU A 5 6.53 5.90 18.39
CA LEU A 5 5.19 6.18 17.90
C LEU A 5 4.79 5.07 16.92
N ILE A 6 3.59 4.55 17.14
CA ILE A 6 2.88 3.62 16.28
C ILE A 6 3.17 4.01 14.83
N ARG A 7 3.96 3.17 14.15
CA ARG A 7 4.41 3.44 12.78
C ARG A 7 3.19 3.31 11.88
N ALA A 8 2.91 4.31 11.04
CA ALA A 8 1.77 4.26 10.12
C ALA A 8 1.78 2.99 9.24
N GLU A 9 2.97 2.54 8.85
CA GLU A 9 3.23 1.26 8.18
C GLU A 9 2.67 0.06 8.94
N ASN A 10 2.75 0.04 10.27
CA ASN A 10 2.26 -1.08 11.08
C ASN A 10 0.73 -1.12 11.11
N LEU A 11 0.05 0.02 10.92
CA LEU A 11 -1.41 0.06 10.83
C LEU A 11 -1.92 -0.65 9.58
N LEU A 12 -1.17 -0.62 8.48
CA LEU A 12 -1.49 -1.37 7.25
C LEU A 12 -1.60 -2.88 7.50
N TRP A 13 -0.92 -3.41 8.53
CA TRP A 13 -1.01 -4.82 8.89
C TRP A 13 -1.97 -5.05 10.06
N ALA A 14 -1.84 -4.24 11.11
CA ALA A 14 -2.59 -4.42 12.34
C ALA A 14 -4.10 -4.28 12.12
N VAL A 15 -4.54 -3.27 11.35
CA VAL A 15 -5.98 -3.00 11.16
C VAL A 15 -6.66 -4.14 10.38
N PRO A 16 -6.18 -4.58 9.20
CA PRO A 16 -6.75 -5.75 8.53
C PRO A 16 -6.75 -7.02 9.36
N ILE A 17 -5.68 -7.29 10.11
CA ILE A 17 -5.57 -8.49 10.94
C ILE A 17 -6.59 -8.44 12.07
N LEU A 18 -6.65 -7.34 12.82
CA LEU A 18 -7.59 -7.19 13.93
C LEU A 18 -9.04 -7.23 13.43
N PHE A 19 -9.34 -6.49 12.36
CA PHE A 19 -10.67 -6.47 11.79
C PHE A 19 -11.05 -7.83 11.19
N GLY A 20 -10.10 -8.51 10.57
CA GLY A 20 -10.27 -9.86 10.04
C GLY A 20 -10.52 -10.91 11.12
N LEU A 21 -9.83 -10.84 12.25
CA LEU A 21 -10.09 -11.70 13.40
C LEU A 21 -11.47 -11.44 14.01
N LEU A 22 -11.86 -10.16 14.12
CA LEU A 22 -13.20 -9.78 14.59
C LEU A 22 -14.29 -10.24 13.62
N ALA A 23 -14.08 -10.06 12.32
CA ALA A 23 -14.96 -10.52 11.26
C ALA A 23 -15.13 -12.04 11.30
N ASN A 24 -14.04 -12.79 11.43
CA ASN A 24 -14.07 -14.25 11.56
C ASN A 24 -14.83 -14.72 12.81
N TYR A 25 -14.72 -13.99 13.92
CA TYR A 25 -15.48 -14.32 15.14
C TYR A 25 -16.97 -13.95 15.04
N ALA A 26 -17.30 -12.84 14.38
CA ALA A 26 -18.66 -12.33 14.27
C ALA A 26 -19.45 -12.91 13.08
N ALA A 27 -18.79 -13.56 12.13
CA ALA A 27 -19.42 -14.12 10.95
C ALA A 27 -20.35 -15.29 11.32
N TYR A 28 -21.49 -15.35 10.62
CA TYR A 28 -22.43 -16.47 10.75
C TYR A 28 -21.91 -17.78 10.12
N SER A 29 -20.82 -17.71 9.35
CA SER A 29 -20.20 -18.83 8.68
C SER A 29 -18.69 -18.64 8.65
N ASP A 30 -17.94 -19.74 8.75
CA ASP A 30 -16.47 -19.75 8.68
C ASP A 30 -15.94 -19.52 7.24
N VAL A 31 -16.83 -19.51 6.25
CA VAL A 31 -16.50 -19.39 4.83
C VAL A 31 -17.23 -18.21 4.17
N ALA A 32 -16.51 -17.50 3.33
CA ALA A 32 -17.02 -16.53 2.37
C ALA A 32 -17.14 -17.18 0.99
N LEU A 33 -18.29 -16.99 0.36
CA LEU A 33 -18.56 -17.42 -1.01
C LEU A 33 -18.31 -16.24 -1.95
N LEU A 34 -17.31 -16.39 -2.81
CA LEU A 34 -16.89 -15.42 -3.81
C LEU A 34 -17.38 -15.90 -5.18
N TYR A 35 -18.04 -15.04 -5.95
CA TYR A 35 -18.47 -15.35 -7.31
C TYR A 35 -17.75 -14.48 -8.33
N ILE A 36 -16.97 -15.12 -9.20
CA ILE A 36 -16.15 -14.50 -10.24
C ILE A 36 -16.27 -15.36 -11.49
N ASP A 37 -16.50 -14.74 -12.65
CA ASP A 37 -16.49 -15.40 -13.97
C ASP A 37 -17.31 -16.71 -14.00
N GLU A 38 -18.56 -16.63 -13.55
CA GLU A 38 -19.51 -17.77 -13.49
C GLU A 38 -19.11 -18.93 -12.55
N ASN A 39 -18.02 -18.76 -11.80
CA ASN A 39 -17.50 -19.76 -10.88
C ASN A 39 -17.63 -19.32 -9.42
N TYR A 40 -17.95 -20.27 -8.56
CA TYR A 40 -18.01 -20.07 -7.11
C TYR A 40 -16.70 -20.53 -6.47
N TYR A 41 -16.07 -19.63 -5.74
CA TYR A 41 -14.89 -19.89 -4.94
C TYR A 41 -15.26 -19.81 -3.46
N ILE A 42 -14.92 -20.85 -2.71
CA ILE A 42 -15.14 -20.92 -1.26
C ILE A 42 -13.82 -20.56 -0.60
N LEU A 43 -13.81 -19.44 0.12
CA LEU A 43 -12.64 -18.92 0.81
C LEU A 43 -12.93 -18.84 2.31
N THR A 44 -11.94 -19.14 3.15
CA THR A 44 -12.06 -18.88 4.59
C THR A 44 -11.71 -17.41 4.86
N PHE A 45 -12.24 -16.83 5.94
CA PHE A 45 -11.85 -15.46 6.33
C PHE A 45 -10.33 -15.26 6.46
N PRO A 46 -9.56 -16.19 7.05
CA PRO A 46 -8.10 -16.14 7.03
C PRO A 46 -7.49 -16.04 5.62
N THR A 47 -8.02 -16.78 4.65
CA THR A 47 -7.53 -16.68 3.26
C THR A 47 -7.84 -15.33 2.63
N LEU A 48 -9.03 -14.77 2.88
CA LEU A 48 -9.44 -13.43 2.42
C LEU A 48 -8.54 -12.33 3.01
N ILE A 49 -8.25 -12.40 4.31
CA ILE A 49 -7.29 -11.51 4.98
C ILE A 49 -5.92 -11.64 4.35
N GLY A 50 -5.45 -12.88 4.11
CA GLY A 50 -4.17 -13.16 3.47
C GLY A 50 -4.05 -12.51 2.09
N ILE A 51 -5.10 -12.62 1.25
CA ILE A 51 -5.14 -11.98 -0.07
C ILE A 51 -5.04 -10.46 0.05
N CYS A 52 -5.86 -9.84 0.91
CA CYS A 52 -5.83 -8.39 1.15
C CYS A 52 -4.44 -7.93 1.64
N LEU A 53 -3.82 -8.64 2.57
CA LEU A 53 -2.49 -8.33 3.08
C LEU A 53 -1.40 -8.47 2.00
N LEU A 54 -1.49 -9.51 1.16
CA LEU A 54 -0.54 -9.74 0.08
C LEU A 54 -0.56 -8.57 -0.91
N THR A 55 -1.73 -8.01 -1.23
CA THR A 55 -1.81 -6.82 -2.10
C THR A 55 -1.11 -5.58 -1.51
N MET A 56 -0.97 -5.49 -0.19
CA MET A 56 -0.33 -4.37 0.49
C MET A 56 1.15 -4.57 0.77
N LEU A 57 1.71 -5.75 0.49
CA LEU A 57 3.11 -6.05 0.78
C LEU A 57 4.08 -5.13 0.03
N ILE A 58 3.86 -4.91 -1.28
CA ILE A 58 4.73 -4.05 -2.09
C ILE A 58 4.63 -2.57 -1.66
N PRO A 59 3.42 -1.98 -1.51
CA PRO A 59 3.26 -0.63 -0.96
C PRO A 59 3.89 -0.47 0.42
N PHE A 60 3.76 -1.47 1.31
CA PHE A 60 4.39 -1.43 2.62
C PHE A 60 5.92 -1.32 2.52
N MET A 61 6.56 -2.11 1.65
CA MET A 61 8.00 -1.99 1.40
C MET A 61 8.37 -0.60 0.88
N MET A 62 7.55 -0.03 -0.02
CA MET A 62 7.75 1.33 -0.52
C MET A 62 7.68 2.38 0.59
N HIS A 63 6.73 2.28 1.53
CA HIS A 63 6.69 3.17 2.70
C HIS A 63 7.99 3.09 3.51
N SER A 64 8.51 1.87 3.75
CA SER A 64 9.77 1.70 4.49
C SER A 64 10.95 2.38 3.78
N VAL A 65 11.09 2.18 2.47
CA VAL A 65 12.18 2.77 1.69
C VAL A 65 12.11 4.29 1.68
N LEU A 66 10.93 4.87 1.43
CA LEU A 66 10.75 6.33 1.43
C LEU A 66 11.01 6.95 2.81
N ARG A 67 10.70 6.21 3.88
CA ARG A 67 10.99 6.61 5.25
C ARG A 67 12.49 6.62 5.52
N ASP A 68 13.21 5.56 5.15
CA ASP A 68 14.65 5.44 5.38
C ASP A 68 15.43 6.53 4.63
N LEU A 69 14.93 6.99 3.48
CA LEU A 69 15.49 8.11 2.72
C LEU A 69 15.03 9.50 3.22
N GLY A 70 14.10 9.56 4.19
CA GLY A 70 13.53 10.82 4.67
C GLY A 70 12.71 11.59 3.63
N GLN A 71 12.32 10.95 2.53
CA GLN A 71 11.56 11.57 1.43
C GLN A 71 10.05 11.34 1.53
N ARG A 72 9.58 10.79 2.64
CA ARG A 72 8.18 10.42 2.82
C ARG A 72 7.32 11.66 3.09
N SER A 73 6.42 11.98 2.16
CA SER A 73 5.33 12.94 2.43
C SER A 73 4.38 12.38 3.49
N PHE A 74 4.15 13.16 4.55
CA PHE A 74 3.24 12.80 5.63
C PHE A 74 1.82 12.56 5.10
N PHE A 75 1.27 13.51 4.34
CA PHE A 75 -0.10 13.44 3.85
C PHE A 75 -0.33 12.27 2.88
N ALA A 76 0.56 12.07 1.91
CA ALA A 76 0.41 10.99 0.94
C ALA A 76 0.50 9.61 1.60
N SER A 77 1.42 9.45 2.56
CA SER A 77 1.58 8.22 3.33
C SER A 77 0.34 7.93 4.19
N TRP A 78 -0.11 8.89 5.00
CA TRP A 78 -1.28 8.68 5.86
C TRP A 78 -2.59 8.49 5.10
N ALA A 79 -2.80 9.21 4.00
CA ALA A 79 -3.96 9.02 3.14
C ALA A 79 -3.99 7.58 2.57
N HIS A 80 -2.85 7.10 2.06
CA HIS A 80 -2.74 5.73 1.56
C HIS A 80 -3.05 4.69 2.64
N VAL A 81 -2.50 4.85 3.85
CA VAL A 81 -2.78 3.94 4.97
C VAL A 81 -4.27 3.97 5.34
N PHE A 82 -4.83 5.16 5.51
CA PHE A 82 -6.23 5.32 5.88
C PHE A 82 -7.18 4.67 4.87
N PHE A 83 -7.03 4.98 3.58
CA PHE A 83 -7.91 4.42 2.54
C PHE A 83 -7.72 2.92 2.39
N SER A 84 -6.49 2.40 2.48
CA SER A 84 -6.25 0.96 2.38
C SER A 84 -6.93 0.20 3.53
N CYS A 85 -6.79 0.69 4.76
CA CYS A 85 -7.46 0.11 5.92
C CYS A 85 -8.99 0.19 5.81
N LEU A 86 -9.53 1.34 5.37
CA LEU A 86 -10.97 1.53 5.18
C LEU A 86 -11.55 0.56 4.15
N LEU A 87 -10.90 0.41 3.00
CA LEU A 87 -11.36 -0.48 1.93
C LEU A 87 -11.32 -1.94 2.39
N ILE A 88 -10.25 -2.38 3.06
CA ILE A 88 -10.16 -3.76 3.56
C ILE A 88 -11.22 -4.04 4.64
N ALA A 89 -11.40 -3.12 5.59
CA ALA A 89 -12.45 -3.26 6.60
C ALA A 89 -13.84 -3.36 5.96
N THR A 90 -14.10 -2.58 4.89
CA THR A 90 -15.37 -2.61 4.16
C THR A 90 -15.59 -3.95 3.46
N ILE A 91 -14.56 -4.50 2.79
CA ILE A 91 -14.62 -5.81 2.14
C ILE A 91 -14.94 -6.90 3.17
N LEU A 92 -14.21 -6.92 4.28
CA LEU A 92 -14.41 -7.90 5.35
C LEU A 92 -15.79 -7.76 5.99
N PHE A 93 -16.27 -6.53 6.21
CA PHE A 93 -17.60 -6.26 6.73
C PHE A 93 -18.70 -6.80 5.80
N ILE A 94 -18.56 -6.58 4.49
CA ILE A 94 -19.50 -7.12 3.50
C ILE A 94 -19.55 -8.65 3.61
N TYR A 95 -18.41 -9.33 3.59
CA TYR A 95 -18.40 -10.80 3.68
C TYR A 95 -18.83 -11.33 5.06
N THR A 96 -18.74 -10.55 6.13
CA THR A 96 -19.23 -10.92 7.47
C THR A 96 -20.76 -10.99 7.51
N TYR A 97 -21.45 -10.02 6.86
CA TYR A 97 -22.90 -9.83 7.00
C TYR A 97 -23.72 -10.18 5.76
N ALA A 98 -23.11 -10.22 4.58
CA ALA A 98 -23.75 -10.57 3.32
C ALA A 98 -23.42 -12.03 2.94
N LEU A 99 -23.55 -12.96 3.88
CA LEU A 99 -23.38 -14.39 3.62
C LEU A 99 -24.65 -14.98 2.97
N PRO A 100 -24.52 -15.96 2.07
CA PRO A 100 -25.68 -16.63 1.51
C PRO A 100 -26.39 -17.45 2.61
N ILE A 101 -27.72 -17.37 2.64
CA ILE A 101 -28.58 -17.90 3.71
C ILE A 101 -28.45 -19.43 3.86
N ASN A 102 -27.89 -20.15 2.89
CA ASN A 102 -27.67 -21.59 2.98
C ASN A 102 -26.58 -22.03 1.98
N ILE A 103 -25.57 -22.74 2.49
CA ILE A 103 -24.32 -23.13 1.82
C ILE A 103 -24.55 -24.20 0.72
N LYS A 104 -25.74 -24.80 0.65
CA LYS A 104 -26.08 -25.93 -0.26
C LYS A 104 -26.86 -25.56 -1.54
N TRP A 105 -26.98 -24.28 -1.92
CA TRP A 105 -27.91 -23.88 -3.00
C TRP A 105 -27.44 -24.26 -4.41
N ARG A 106 -27.88 -25.45 -4.85
CA ARG A 106 -28.38 -25.70 -6.21
C ARG A 106 -29.83 -25.22 -6.29
N TYR A 107 -30.08 -23.95 -6.61
CA TYR A 107 -31.35 -23.56 -7.22
C TYR A 107 -31.05 -22.58 -8.34
N TYR A 108 -31.92 -22.58 -9.36
CA TYR A 108 -31.82 -21.75 -10.54
C TYR A 108 -31.57 -20.28 -10.16
N VAL A 109 -30.51 -19.71 -10.75
CA VAL A 109 -29.82 -18.45 -10.45
C VAL A 109 -30.71 -17.18 -10.51
N GLY A 110 -32.03 -17.30 -10.69
CA GLY A 110 -32.92 -16.18 -11.02
C GLY A 110 -33.92 -15.72 -9.95
N GLU A 111 -34.35 -16.56 -9.00
CA GLU A 111 -35.72 -16.40 -8.47
C GLU A 111 -35.87 -15.86 -7.04
N LEU A 112 -34.80 -15.75 -6.24
CA LEU A 112 -34.94 -15.35 -4.82
C LEU A 112 -34.35 -13.96 -4.51
N PRO A 113 -35.11 -13.08 -3.81
CA PRO A 113 -34.63 -11.76 -3.38
C PRO A 113 -33.32 -11.81 -2.57
N ALA A 114 -33.11 -12.88 -1.79
CA ALA A 114 -31.89 -13.07 -1.02
C ALA A 114 -30.65 -13.28 -1.90
N TYR A 115 -30.79 -14.00 -3.03
CA TYR A 115 -29.70 -14.21 -3.98
C TYR A 115 -29.32 -12.91 -4.69
N LYS A 116 -30.31 -12.13 -5.14
CA LYS A 116 -30.07 -10.82 -5.76
C LYS A 116 -29.34 -9.88 -4.81
N LYS A 117 -29.74 -9.85 -3.53
CA LYS A 117 -29.06 -9.08 -2.48
C LYS A 117 -27.61 -9.53 -2.30
N TRP A 118 -27.38 -10.84 -2.15
CA TRP A 118 -26.03 -11.41 -2.01
C TRP A 118 -25.14 -11.09 -3.22
N SER A 119 -25.64 -11.31 -4.44
CA SER A 119 -24.92 -11.06 -5.69
C SER A 119 -24.51 -9.58 -5.83
N TYR A 120 -25.38 -8.65 -5.42
CA TYR A 120 -25.08 -7.23 -5.40
C TYR A 120 -23.90 -6.92 -4.46
N TYR A 121 -23.93 -7.44 -3.23
CA TYR A 121 -22.86 -7.22 -2.25
C TYR A 121 -21.55 -7.92 -2.64
N ASN A 122 -21.60 -9.12 -3.22
CA ASN A 122 -20.41 -9.78 -3.77
C ASN A 122 -19.75 -8.91 -4.87
N THR A 123 -20.56 -8.42 -5.81
CA THR A 123 -20.06 -7.55 -6.89
C THR A 123 -19.48 -6.24 -6.33
N LEU A 124 -20.14 -5.66 -5.32
CA LEU A 124 -19.64 -4.46 -4.64
C LEU A 124 -18.29 -4.73 -3.95
N ALA A 125 -18.14 -5.84 -3.24
CA ALA A 125 -16.89 -6.20 -2.57
C ALA A 125 -15.75 -6.39 -3.57
N LEU A 126 -16.02 -7.01 -4.73
CA LEU A 126 -15.06 -7.13 -5.83
C LEU A 126 -14.65 -5.76 -6.40
N GLY A 127 -15.61 -4.86 -6.61
CA GLY A 127 -15.33 -3.49 -7.05
C GLY A 127 -14.47 -2.71 -6.05
N ILE A 128 -14.74 -2.87 -4.75
CA ILE A 128 -13.94 -2.27 -3.67
C ILE A 128 -12.52 -2.88 -3.63
N PHE A 129 -12.39 -4.19 -3.85
CA PHE A 129 -11.09 -4.84 -3.95
C PHE A 129 -10.30 -4.32 -5.17
N GLN A 130 -10.94 -4.11 -6.31
CA GLN A 130 -10.30 -3.50 -7.47
C GLN A 130 -9.84 -2.06 -7.16
N LEU A 131 -10.65 -1.28 -6.46
CA LEU A 131 -10.26 0.05 -5.99
C LEU A 131 -9.05 0.01 -5.03
N LEU A 132 -9.00 -0.98 -4.13
CA LEU A 132 -7.85 -1.20 -3.26
C LEU A 132 -6.58 -1.40 -4.07
N VAL A 133 -6.61 -2.25 -5.11
CA VAL A 133 -5.48 -2.48 -6.02
C VAL A 133 -5.06 -1.20 -6.74
N TYR A 134 -6.01 -0.39 -7.21
CA TYR A 134 -5.69 0.89 -7.85
C TYR A 134 -5.02 1.89 -6.90
N ILE A 135 -5.46 1.97 -5.64
CA ILE A 135 -4.79 2.81 -4.64
C ILE A 135 -3.37 2.32 -4.37
N GLN A 136 -3.14 1.00 -4.33
CA GLN A 136 -1.79 0.45 -4.20
C GLN A 136 -0.91 0.85 -5.38
N ALA A 137 -1.41 0.69 -6.61
CA ALA A 137 -0.68 1.07 -7.82
C ALA A 137 -0.35 2.58 -7.86
N ALA A 138 -1.32 3.44 -7.52
CA ALA A 138 -1.13 4.89 -7.49
C ALA A 138 -0.04 5.29 -6.48
N TYR A 139 -0.03 4.66 -5.29
CA TYR A 139 1.00 4.92 -4.29
C TYR A 139 2.39 4.45 -4.73
N LEU A 140 2.47 3.32 -5.44
CA LEU A 140 3.73 2.84 -6.00
C LEU A 140 4.28 3.78 -7.07
N ILE A 141 3.43 4.29 -7.97
CA ILE A 141 3.83 5.27 -8.98
C ILE A 141 4.37 6.53 -8.30
N TYR A 142 3.65 7.03 -7.29
CA TYR A 142 4.11 8.15 -6.47
C TYR A 142 5.48 7.86 -5.84
N GLY A 143 5.63 6.70 -5.20
CA GLY A 143 6.88 6.32 -4.52
C GLY A 143 8.06 6.21 -5.46
N VAL A 144 7.89 5.56 -6.63
CA VAL A 144 8.92 5.49 -7.67
C VAL A 144 9.29 6.89 -8.17
N GLY A 145 8.31 7.77 -8.39
CA GLY A 145 8.55 9.15 -8.80
C GLY A 145 9.43 9.92 -7.79
N VAL A 146 9.15 9.76 -6.49
CA VAL A 146 9.96 10.37 -5.42
C VAL A 146 11.38 9.80 -5.40
N LEU A 147 11.55 8.48 -5.57
CA LEU A 147 12.87 7.84 -5.62
C LEU A 147 13.71 8.32 -6.80
N VAL A 148 13.10 8.43 -7.98
CA VAL A 148 13.78 8.95 -9.18
C VAL A 148 14.23 10.38 -8.95
N LYS A 149 13.35 11.25 -8.43
CA LYS A 149 13.70 12.64 -8.10
C LYS A 149 14.85 12.70 -7.10
N HIS A 150 14.77 11.94 -6.02
CA HIS A 150 15.83 11.90 -5.00
C HIS A 150 17.18 11.47 -5.59
N ARG A 151 17.20 10.48 -6.49
CA ARG A 151 18.45 10.03 -7.14
C ARG A 151 19.02 11.07 -8.09
N VAL A 152 18.18 11.82 -8.79
CA VAL A 152 18.61 12.94 -9.65
C VAL A 152 19.22 14.06 -8.80
N ASP A 153 18.56 14.43 -7.71
CA ASP A 153 19.03 15.47 -6.79
C ASP A 153 20.37 15.08 -6.15
N GLN A 154 20.54 13.82 -5.74
CA GLN A 154 21.82 13.31 -5.23
C GLN A 154 22.95 13.41 -6.27
N LYS A 155 22.71 12.97 -7.51
CA LYS A 155 23.71 13.06 -8.58
C LYS A 155 24.11 14.50 -8.90
N ARG A 156 23.16 15.43 -8.76
CA ARG A 156 23.43 16.86 -8.92
C ARG A 156 24.34 17.38 -7.81
N LEU A 157 24.03 17.06 -6.56
CA LEU A 157 24.87 17.44 -5.40
C LEU A 157 26.28 16.85 -5.48
N GLU A 158 26.41 15.60 -5.92
CA GLU A 158 27.71 14.96 -6.16
C GLU A 158 28.54 15.75 -7.19
N ARG A 159 27.94 16.14 -8.32
CA ARG A 159 28.61 16.95 -9.36
C ARG A 159 29.05 18.31 -8.84
N GLU A 160 28.16 19.03 -8.16
CA GLU A 160 28.47 20.34 -7.57
C GLU A 160 29.64 20.25 -6.56
N HIS A 161 29.74 19.15 -5.81
CA HIS A 161 30.86 18.91 -4.90
C HIS A 161 32.18 18.62 -5.64
N TYR A 162 32.15 17.83 -6.72
CA TYR A 162 33.34 17.59 -7.54
C TYR A 162 33.83 18.87 -8.21
N ASP A 163 32.92 19.67 -8.77
CA ASP A 163 33.26 20.95 -9.41
C ASP A 163 33.91 21.92 -8.40
N TYR A 164 33.36 21.98 -7.18
CA TYR A 164 33.96 22.77 -6.08
C TYR A 164 35.40 22.33 -5.75
N ILE A 165 35.66 21.02 -5.66
CA ILE A 165 37.01 20.51 -5.37
C ILE A 165 37.99 20.87 -6.50
N ILE A 166 37.58 20.72 -7.76
CA ILE A 166 38.41 21.03 -8.93
C ILE A 166 38.75 22.52 -8.94
N ASP A 167 37.77 23.40 -8.76
CA ASP A 167 37.97 24.85 -8.72
C ASP A 167 38.94 25.27 -7.60
N HIS A 168 38.86 24.64 -6.42
CA HIS A 168 39.77 24.93 -5.30
C HIS A 168 41.20 24.43 -5.55
N LEU A 169 41.35 23.29 -6.23
CA LEU A 169 42.67 22.78 -6.63
C LEU A 169 43.31 23.69 -7.69
N ASP A 170 42.55 24.15 -8.69
CA ASP A 170 43.05 25.03 -9.75
C ASP A 170 43.44 26.41 -9.22
N GLN A 171 42.66 26.99 -8.29
CA GLN A 171 43.03 28.24 -7.61
C GLN A 171 44.29 28.07 -6.76
N SER A 172 44.46 26.94 -6.07
CA SER A 172 45.66 26.67 -5.28
C SER A 172 46.91 26.54 -6.16
N ASN A 173 46.81 25.93 -7.35
CA ASN A 173 47.93 25.81 -8.29
C ASN A 173 48.31 27.15 -8.94
N ASN A 174 47.32 27.97 -9.31
CA ASN A 174 47.59 29.29 -9.91
C ASN A 174 48.08 30.34 -8.90
N GLY A 175 47.71 30.22 -7.62
CA GLY A 175 48.22 31.09 -6.55
C GLY A 175 49.71 30.86 -6.20
N GLY A 176 50.23 29.66 -6.47
CA GLY A 176 51.64 29.31 -6.25
C GLY A 176 52.60 29.87 -7.31
N LEU A 177 52.16 29.97 -8.56
CA LEU A 177 52.98 30.48 -9.67
C LEU A 177 53.19 32.01 -9.61
N SER A 178 52.29 32.75 -8.97
CA SER A 178 52.41 34.22 -8.84
C SER A 178 53.49 34.66 -7.83
N LYS A 179 53.80 33.83 -6.82
CA LYS A 179 54.80 34.19 -5.78
C LYS A 179 56.25 33.84 -6.14
N SER A 180 56.49 33.14 -7.25
CA SER A 180 57.84 32.74 -7.68
C SER A 180 58.45 33.66 -8.75
N ALA A 181 57.72 34.65 -9.26
CA ALA A 181 58.19 35.54 -10.33
C ALA A 181 58.73 36.89 -9.84
N VAL A 182 58.90 37.07 -8.52
CA VAL A 182 59.49 38.26 -7.91
C VAL A 182 60.66 37.83 -7.01
N ALA A 183 61.81 37.57 -7.62
CA ALA A 183 63.10 37.46 -6.95
C ALA A 183 64.19 37.97 -7.89
#